data_AF-A0A934Q0C6-F1
#
_entry.id   AF-A0A934Q0C6-F1
#
_cell.length_a   1.000
_cell.length_b   1.000
_cell.length_c   1.000
_cell.angle_alpha   90.00
_cell.angle_beta   90.00
_cell.angle_gamma   90.00
#
_symmetry.space_group_name_H-M   'P 1'
#
loop_
_entity.id
_entity.type
_entity.pdbx_description
1 polymer ?
#
loop_
_entity_poly.entity_id
_entity_poly.type
_entity_poly.pdbx_seq_one_letter_code
_entity_poly.pdbx_strand_id
1 'polypeptide(L)'
;MDRLPPPPTLQDASRALWLATLSLMTAFMQTQAPAHRLLMARRIARNFATLREQECFSADCRNRFARLGAHWQRIADRLQGTPPRWRVLLQRLGLT
;
A
#
# COMPACT_ATOMS: atom_id res chain seq x y z
N MET A 1 -23.25 -22.61 25.31
CA MET A 1 -23.16 -21.14 25.11
C MET A 1 -21.81 -20.86 24.47
N ASP A 2 -21.75 -20.80 23.14
CA ASP A 2 -20.55 -20.40 22.41
C ASP A 2 -20.25 -18.93 22.70
N ARG A 3 -19.16 -18.66 23.43
CA ARG A 3 -18.63 -17.30 23.59
C ARG A 3 -17.91 -16.94 22.30
N LEU A 4 -18.50 -16.06 21.50
CA LEU A 4 -17.77 -15.36 20.45
C LEU A 4 -16.56 -14.65 21.10
N PRO A 5 -15.36 -14.72 20.49
CA PRO A 5 -14.20 -14.04 21.01
C PRO A 5 -14.47 -12.52 21.07
N PRO A 6 -13.88 -11.81 22.04
CA PRO A 6 -14.02 -10.36 22.11
C PRO A 6 -13.52 -9.72 20.80
N PRO A 7 -14.10 -8.59 20.39
CA PRO A 7 -13.64 -7.89 19.20
C PRO A 7 -12.15 -7.53 19.36
N PRO A 8 -11.36 -7.59 18.26
CA PRO A 8 -9.95 -7.26 18.32
C PRO A 8 -9.77 -5.84 18.82
N THR A 9 -8.79 -5.64 19.70
CA THR A 9 -8.44 -4.31 20.15
C THR A 9 -7.85 -3.49 19.00
N LEU A 10 -7.82 -2.17 19.14
CA LEU A 10 -7.13 -1.29 18.18
C LEU A 10 -5.67 -1.70 17.98
N GLN A 11 -5.02 -2.16 19.06
CA GLN A 11 -3.64 -2.61 19.03
C GLN A 11 -3.49 -3.90 18.23
N ASP A 12 -4.41 -4.86 18.38
CA ASP A 12 -4.41 -6.11 17.61
C ASP A 12 -4.65 -5.86 16.12
N ALA A 13 -5.63 -5.00 15.81
CA ALA A 13 -5.92 -4.60 14.43
C ALA A 13 -4.71 -3.90 13.78
N SER A 14 -4.07 -2.99 14.52
CA SER A 14 -2.88 -2.28 14.04
C SER A 14 -1.69 -3.21 13.85
N ARG A 15 -1.51 -4.20 14.74
CA ARG A 15 -0.47 -5.22 14.61
C ARG A 15 -0.73 -6.12 13.41
N ALA A 16 -1.96 -6.56 13.20
CA ALA A 16 -2.35 -7.37 12.04
C ALA A 16 -2.10 -6.59 10.73
N LEU A 17 -2.45 -5.31 10.69
CA LEU A 17 -2.19 -4.45 9.54
C LEU A 17 -0.68 -4.27 9.28
N TRP A 18 0.13 -4.13 10.35
CA TRP A 18 1.58 -4.08 10.22
C TRP A 18 2.15 -5.36 9.63
N LEU A 19 1.75 -6.53 10.13
CA LEU A 19 2.17 -7.83 9.59
C LEU A 19 1.76 -8.00 8.13
N ALA A 20 0.53 -7.67 7.77
CA ALA A 20 0.06 -7.71 6.39
C ALA A 20 0.89 -6.79 5.48
N THR A 21 1.30 -5.63 5.99
CA THR A 21 2.16 -4.68 5.27
C THR A 21 3.54 -5.27 5.01
N LEU A 22 4.15 -5.91 6.02
CA LEU A 22 5.42 -6.61 5.85
C LEU A 22 5.32 -7.76 4.83
N SER A 23 4.29 -8.58 4.90
CA SER A 23 4.05 -9.66 3.93
C SER A 23 3.92 -9.12 2.50
N LEU A 24 3.22 -8.00 2.30
CA LEU A 24 3.12 -7.36 0.98
C LEU A 24 4.47 -6.84 0.49
N MET A 25 5.31 -6.28 1.36
CA MET A 25 6.66 -5.87 0.97
C MET A 25 7.51 -7.06 0.54
N THR A 26 7.46 -8.17 1.28
CA THR A 26 8.18 -9.40 0.94
C THR A 26 7.71 -9.93 -0.41
N ALA A 27 6.39 -10.02 -0.62
CA ALA A 27 5.84 -10.47 -1.90
C ALA A 27 6.19 -9.51 -3.05
N PHE A 28 6.27 -8.20 -2.79
CA PHE A 28 6.69 -7.22 -3.80
C PHE A 28 8.13 -7.45 -4.27
N MET A 29 9.03 -7.87 -3.38
CA MET A 29 10.42 -8.19 -3.74
C MET A 29 10.53 -9.45 -4.60
N GLN A 30 9.62 -10.40 -4.44
CA GLN A 30 9.59 -11.67 -5.18
C GLN A 30 8.86 -11.55 -6.54
N THR A 31 7.99 -10.56 -6.68
CA THR A 31 7.14 -10.42 -7.88
C THR A 31 7.89 -9.71 -9.01
N GLN A 32 7.95 -10.35 -10.18
CA GLN A 32 8.57 -9.75 -11.38
C GLN A 32 7.57 -8.99 -12.27
N ALA A 33 6.27 -9.30 -12.19
CA ALA A 33 5.22 -8.72 -13.04
C ALA A 33 4.96 -7.23 -12.71
N PRO A 34 5.18 -6.27 -13.66
CA PRO A 34 5.12 -4.84 -13.37
C PRO A 34 3.77 -4.34 -12.85
N ALA A 35 2.66 -4.81 -13.43
CA ALA A 35 1.31 -4.39 -13.05
C ALA A 35 0.95 -4.81 -11.61
N HIS A 36 1.33 -6.03 -11.21
CA HIS A 36 1.14 -6.51 -9.85
C HIS A 36 1.99 -5.70 -8.86
N ARG A 37 3.25 -5.41 -9.21
CA ARG A 37 4.13 -4.58 -8.38
C ARG A 37 3.54 -3.19 -8.13
N LEU A 38 2.92 -2.57 -9.15
CA LEU A 38 2.24 -1.27 -8.99
C LEU A 38 1.10 -1.33 -7.97
N LEU A 39 0.20 -2.32 -8.11
CA LEU A 39 -0.94 -2.48 -7.19
C LEU A 39 -0.47 -2.73 -5.76
N MET A 40 0.56 -3.56 -5.59
CA MET A 40 1.16 -3.85 -4.29
C MET A 40 1.80 -2.60 -3.69
N ALA A 41 2.59 -1.84 -4.45
CA ALA A 41 3.19 -0.60 -3.97
C ALA A 41 2.14 0.40 -3.48
N ARG A 42 1.03 0.56 -4.23
CA ARG A 42 -0.11 1.41 -3.81
C ARG A 42 -0.80 0.88 -2.55
N ARG A 43 -0.92 -0.44 -2.40
CA ARG A 43 -1.54 -1.04 -1.21
C ARG A 43 -0.66 -0.84 0.02
N ILE A 44 0.65 -1.06 -0.11
CA ILE A 44 1.63 -0.82 0.97
C ILE A 44 1.59 0.66 1.41
N ALA A 45 1.60 1.60 0.46
CA ALA A 45 1.51 3.02 0.76
C ALA A 45 0.24 3.37 1.56
N ARG A 46 -0.92 2.82 1.15
CA ARG A 46 -2.18 3.00 1.88
C ARG A 46 -2.15 2.41 3.28
N ASN A 47 -1.60 1.21 3.45
CA ASN A 47 -1.50 0.61 4.78
C ASN A 47 -0.68 1.48 5.74
N PHE A 48 0.40 2.11 5.26
CA PHE A 48 1.15 3.06 6.08
C PHE A 48 0.36 4.32 6.43
N ALA A 49 -0.43 4.85 5.51
CA ALA A 49 -1.32 5.97 5.80
C ALA A 49 -2.32 5.58 6.91
N THR A 50 -2.92 4.39 6.81
CA THR A 50 -3.82 3.87 7.85
C THR A 50 -3.09 3.66 9.19
N LEU A 51 -1.89 3.05 9.21
CA LEU A 51 -1.11 2.88 10.45
C LEU A 51 -0.75 4.22 11.12
N ARG A 52 -0.43 5.24 10.31
CA ARG A 52 -0.14 6.60 10.79
C ARG A 52 -1.34 7.24 11.49
N GLU A 53 -2.56 6.93 11.07
CA GLU A 53 -3.77 7.52 11.63
C GLU A 53 -4.19 6.90 12.96
N GLN A 54 -3.60 5.76 13.36
CA GLN A 54 -3.97 5.10 14.60
C GLN A 54 -3.34 5.78 15.82
N GLU A 55 -4.15 6.03 16.83
CA GLU A 55 -3.74 6.73 18.06
C GLU A 55 -2.85 5.88 18.98
N CYS A 56 -2.83 4.56 18.80
CA CYS A 56 -2.00 3.64 19.58
C CYS A 56 -0.50 3.78 19.31
N PHE A 57 -0.09 4.59 18.33
CA PHE A 57 1.32 4.82 18.01
C PHE A 57 1.80 6.21 18.44
N SER A 58 3.04 6.27 18.89
CA SER A 58 3.71 7.53 19.20
C SER A 58 3.85 8.43 17.97
N ALA A 59 4.07 9.73 18.19
CA ALA A 59 4.32 10.69 17.11
C ALA A 59 5.53 10.28 16.24
N ASP A 60 6.60 9.75 16.82
CA ASP A 60 7.77 9.28 16.05
C ASP A 60 7.41 8.10 15.13
N CYS A 61 6.67 7.11 15.63
CA CYS A 61 6.19 6.00 14.81
C CYS A 61 5.31 6.50 13.65
N ARG A 62 4.38 7.43 13.92
CA ARG A 62 3.53 8.03 12.89
C ARG A 62 4.35 8.77 11.83
N ASN A 63 5.40 9.50 12.24
CA ASN A 63 6.33 10.16 11.31
C ASN A 63 7.12 9.15 10.46
N ARG A 64 7.56 8.02 11.04
CA ARG A 64 8.19 6.93 10.28
C ARG A 64 7.23 6.33 9.25
N PHE A 65 5.99 6.06 9.63
CA PHE A 65 4.98 5.57 8.70
C PHE A 65 4.70 6.56 7.57
N ALA A 66 4.65 7.86 7.85
CA ALA A 66 4.51 8.89 6.82
C ALA A 66 5.68 8.85 5.80
N ARG A 67 6.93 8.76 6.28
CA ARG A 67 8.10 8.67 5.40
C ARG A 67 8.09 7.40 4.55
N LEU A 68 7.73 6.27 5.14
CA LEU A 68 7.63 4.98 4.44
C LEU A 68 6.50 5.00 3.41
N GLY A 69 5.32 5.52 3.77
CA GLY A 69 4.20 5.69 2.84
C GLY A 69 4.58 6.56 1.63
N ALA A 70 5.23 7.70 1.87
CA ALA A 70 5.71 8.58 0.79
C ALA A 70 6.78 7.91 -0.09
N HIS A 71 7.64 7.07 0.49
CA HIS A 71 8.61 6.28 -0.28
C HIS A 71 7.90 5.28 -1.21
N TRP A 72 6.94 4.52 -0.69
CA TRP A 72 6.18 3.54 -1.48
C TRP A 72 5.28 4.18 -2.53
N GLN A 73 4.74 5.37 -2.26
CA GLN A 73 4.02 6.14 -3.27
C GLN A 73 4.94 6.50 -4.45
N ARG A 74 6.15 7.00 -4.18
CA ARG A 74 7.14 7.27 -5.24
C ARG A 74 7.51 6.02 -6.04
N ILE A 75 7.58 4.85 -5.40
CA ILE A 75 7.79 3.58 -6.11
C ILE A 75 6.59 3.29 -7.04
N ALA A 76 5.36 3.43 -6.54
CA ALA A 76 4.16 3.24 -7.34
C ALA A 76 4.14 4.20 -8.54
N ASP A 77 4.46 5.48 -8.34
CA ASP A 77 4.47 6.48 -9.40
C ASP A 77 5.50 6.14 -10.48
N ARG A 78 6.69 5.65 -10.09
CA ARG A 78 7.71 5.16 -11.04
C ARG A 78 7.24 3.93 -11.82
N LEU A 79 6.59 2.98 -11.15
CA LEU A 79 6.09 1.75 -11.77
C LEU A 79 4.91 1.98 -12.70
N GLN A 80 4.11 3.02 -12.44
CA GLN A 80 2.99 3.37 -13.29
C GLN A 80 3.43 3.69 -14.72
N GLY A 81 4.63 4.30 -14.87
CA GLY A 81 5.21 4.62 -16.18
C GLY A 81 4.32 5.56 -17.01
N THR A 82 4.90 6.15 -18.05
CA THR A 82 4.11 6.90 -19.05
C THR A 82 3.11 5.95 -19.70
N PRO A 83 1.84 6.33 -19.92
CA PRO A 83 0.87 5.47 -20.58
C PRO A 83 1.46 4.89 -21.86
N PRO A 84 1.22 3.61 -22.18
CA PRO A 84 1.85 2.99 -23.33
C PRO A 84 1.49 3.79 -24.58
N ARG A 85 2.48 4.05 -25.45
CA ARG A 85 2.36 4.98 -26.58
C ARG A 85 1.14 4.73 -27.45
N TRP A 86 0.70 3.47 -27.57
CA TRP A 86 -0.53 3.11 -28.30
C TRP A 86 -1.78 3.77 -27.71
N ARG A 87 -1.85 3.96 -26.39
CA ARG A 87 -2.98 4.58 -25.70
C ARG A 87 -3.05 6.09 -25.96
N VAL A 88 -1.88 6.74 -26.03
CA VAL A 88 -1.74 8.14 -26.48
C VAL A 88 -2.06 8.28 -27.97
N LEU A 89 -1.65 7.31 -28.79
CA LEU A 89 -2.00 7.25 -30.22
C LEU A 89 -3.50 7.07 -30.44
N LEU A 90 -4.18 6.19 -29.70
CA LEU A 90 -5.64 6.00 -29.79
C LEU A 90 -6.41 7.26 -29.36
N GLN A 91 -5.97 7.95 -28.30
CA GLN A 91 -6.53 9.24 -27.92
C GLN A 91 -6.34 10.31 -29.00
N ARG A 92 -5.18 10.35 -29.66
CA ARG A 92 -4.91 11.26 -30.80
C ARG A 92 -5.74 10.93 -32.04
N LEU A 93 -6.10 9.67 -32.22
CA LEU A 93 -6.93 9.20 -33.33
C LEU A 93 -8.44 9.30 -33.04
N GLY A 94 -8.85 9.75 -31.84
CA GLY A 94 -10.26 9.88 -31.45
C GLY A 94 -10.97 8.54 -31.24
N LEU A 95 -10.22 7.46 -30.97
CA LEU A 95 -10.74 6.09 -30.83
C LEU A 95 -10.89 5.67 -29.36
N THR A 96 -11.53 6.51 -28.53
CA THR A 96 -11.78 6.23 -27.10
C THR A 96 -13.18 6.60 -26.70
#